data_AF-A0A0M2KF58-F1
#
_entry.id   AF-A0A0M2KF58-F1
#
_cell.length_a   1.000
_cell.length_b   1.000
_cell.length_c   1.000
_cell.angle_alpha   90.00
_cell.angle_beta   90.00
_cell.angle_gamma   90.00
#
_symmetry.space_group_name_H-M   'P 1'
#
loop_
_entity.id
_entity.type
_entity.pdbx_description
1 polymer ?
#
loop_
_entity_poly.entity_id
_entity_poly.type
_entity_poly.pdbx_seq_one_letter_code
_entity_poly.pdbx_strand_id
1 'polypeptide(L)'
;MALKRKIFTGIIVIVVASVLFSYWQVRQFAQSPLSINNETLFTLPAGSGRVVLEAELNRQKIVPQTIWFGWLLKLHPELAKFKAGTYRLTPGMTVRQMLTLLASGKEAQFPMRFVEGTRMRDWLAELRAAPYIKHTLADDNLATVASALGLQAQNVEGWFWPDTYSYTANTADVVILKRAHQRMTTLVASVWAGKAEGLPYKDQNDLLTMASIIEKETAVHEERSKVASVFINRLRSGMRLQTDPTVIYGLGDGYTGTLTRRDLETPTAYNTYTIAGMPPGPIAMPGKASLEAAAHPSKTDFLYFVADGQGGHTFTTNLASHNRAVQAWRQARKEKNAQ
;
A
#
# COMPACT_ATOMS: atom_id res chain seq x y z
N MET A 1 -64.47 31.49 38.08
CA MET A 1 -64.13 30.75 36.85
C MET A 1 -63.03 31.44 36.03
N ALA A 2 -63.06 32.77 35.85
CA ALA A 2 -62.06 33.53 35.09
C ALA A 2 -60.62 33.48 35.66
N LEU A 3 -60.45 33.47 36.99
CA LEU A 3 -59.11 33.43 37.62
C LEU A 3 -58.39 32.09 37.37
N LYS A 4 -59.09 30.96 37.49
CA LYS A 4 -58.55 29.62 37.17
C LYS A 4 -58.15 29.52 35.70
N ARG A 5 -58.92 30.12 34.79
CA ARG A 5 -58.62 30.18 33.36
C ARG A 5 -57.38 31.03 33.05
N LYS A 6 -57.21 32.18 33.74
CA LYS A 6 -56.00 33.03 33.63
C LYS A 6 -54.73 32.34 34.15
N ILE A 7 -54.83 31.64 35.29
CA ILE A 7 -53.73 30.84 35.85
C ILE A 7 -53.37 29.71 34.90
N PHE A 8 -54.36 28.98 34.36
CA PHE A 8 -54.14 27.90 33.41
C PHE A 8 -53.49 28.39 32.10
N THR A 9 -53.95 29.51 31.53
CA THR A 9 -53.29 30.11 30.37
C THR A 9 -51.88 30.60 30.68
N GLY A 10 -51.64 31.15 31.88
CA GLY A 10 -50.30 31.56 32.31
C GLY A 10 -49.33 30.37 32.40
N ILE A 11 -49.78 29.25 32.95
CA ILE A 11 -49.00 28.00 33.01
C ILE A 11 -48.68 27.50 31.60
N ILE A 12 -49.65 27.49 30.69
CA ILE A 12 -49.42 27.07 29.30
C ILE A 12 -48.37 27.96 28.62
N VAL A 13 -48.46 29.28 28.77
CA VAL A 13 -47.48 30.21 28.20
C VAL A 13 -46.08 29.96 28.75
N ILE A 14 -45.94 29.72 30.05
CA ILE A 14 -44.66 29.38 30.67
C ILE A 14 -44.11 28.06 30.12
N VAL A 15 -44.95 27.02 30.01
CA VAL A 15 -44.52 25.72 29.46
C VAL A 15 -44.07 25.86 28.01
N VAL A 16 -44.82 26.57 27.17
CA VAL A 16 -44.45 26.82 25.77
C VAL A 16 -43.16 27.62 25.69
N ALA A 17 -43.00 28.67 26.49
CA ALA A 17 -41.77 29.46 26.54
C ALA A 17 -40.57 28.61 26.98
N SER A 18 -40.74 27.74 27.98
CA SER A 18 -39.70 26.79 28.42
C SER A 18 -39.31 25.81 27.32
N VAL A 19 -40.28 25.24 26.60
CA VAL A 19 -40.01 24.32 25.47
C VAL A 19 -39.28 25.03 24.34
N LEU A 20 -39.73 26.24 23.95
CA LEU A 20 -39.07 27.05 22.93
C LEU A 20 -37.65 27.43 23.34
N PHE A 21 -37.44 27.80 24.61
CA PHE A 21 -36.13 28.10 25.16
C PHE A 21 -35.21 26.88 25.16
N SER A 22 -35.69 25.71 25.59
CA SER A 22 -34.92 24.46 25.54
C SER A 22 -34.56 24.05 24.10
N TYR A 23 -35.50 24.17 23.16
CA TYR A 23 -35.23 23.92 21.74
C TYR A 23 -34.18 24.88 21.18
N TRP A 24 -34.28 26.17 21.52
CA TRP A 24 -33.31 27.17 21.12
C TRP A 24 -31.90 26.87 21.68
N GLN A 25 -31.80 26.49 22.96
CA GLN A 25 -30.53 26.10 23.59
C GLN A 25 -29.89 24.88 22.90
N VAL A 26 -30.67 23.85 22.60
CA VAL A 26 -30.18 22.68 21.87
C VAL A 26 -29.67 23.07 20.47
N ARG A 27 -30.39 23.96 19.78
CA ARG A 27 -29.97 24.44 18.45
C ARG A 27 -28.68 25.26 18.51
N GLN A 28 -28.52 26.13 19.52
CA GLN A 28 -27.30 26.90 19.74
C GLN A 28 -26.12 25.98 20.03
N PHE A 29 -26.31 24.99 20.90
CA PHE A 29 -25.27 23.99 21.18
C PHE A 29 -24.88 23.16 19.95
N ALA A 30 -25.85 22.77 19.12
CA ALA A 30 -25.56 22.07 17.87
C ALA A 30 -24.66 22.89 16.93
N GLN A 31 -24.78 24.21 16.97
CA GLN A 31 -24.03 25.16 16.13
C GLN A 31 -22.74 25.68 16.80
N SER A 32 -22.51 25.39 18.09
CA SER A 32 -21.29 25.84 18.74
C SER A 32 -20.05 25.15 18.14
N PRO A 33 -18.94 25.88 17.97
CA PRO A 33 -17.69 25.28 17.49
C PRO A 33 -17.13 24.30 18.51
N LEU A 34 -16.37 23.32 18.04
CA LEU A 34 -15.57 22.45 18.88
C LEU A 34 -14.49 23.27 19.60
N SER A 35 -14.16 22.87 20.82
CA SER A 35 -13.13 23.48 21.67
C SER A 35 -11.72 23.01 21.29
N ILE A 36 -11.42 22.96 19.99
CA ILE A 36 -10.11 22.53 19.46
C ILE A 36 -9.46 23.66 18.66
N ASN A 37 -8.17 23.87 18.90
CA ASN A 37 -7.37 24.90 18.21
C ASN A 37 -6.57 24.34 17.04
N ASN A 38 -6.30 23.03 17.06
CA ASN A 38 -5.55 22.31 16.03
C ASN A 38 -6.35 21.10 15.56
N GLU A 39 -5.98 20.56 14.40
CA GLU A 39 -6.50 19.28 13.92
C GLU A 39 -6.24 18.20 14.99
N THR A 40 -7.31 17.49 15.38
CA THR A 40 -7.27 16.50 16.46
C THR A 40 -7.87 15.19 15.98
N LEU A 41 -7.19 14.08 16.24
CA LEU A 41 -7.72 12.74 15.98
C LEU A 41 -8.54 12.27 17.19
N PHE A 42 -9.83 12.07 16.97
CA PHE A 42 -10.76 11.57 17.98
C PHE A 42 -11.09 10.11 17.72
N THR A 43 -10.77 9.24 18.68
CA THR A 43 -11.06 7.80 18.60
C THR A 43 -12.25 7.43 19.46
N LEU A 44 -13.28 6.86 18.85
CA LEU A 44 -14.45 6.30 19.52
C LEU A 44 -14.34 4.76 19.58
N PRO A 45 -14.24 4.15 20.77
CA PRO A 45 -14.12 2.70 20.91
C PRO A 45 -15.31 1.91 20.34
N ALA A 46 -15.07 0.65 19.97
CA ALA A 46 -16.13 -0.28 19.57
C ALA A 46 -17.15 -0.49 20.70
N GLY A 47 -18.44 -0.62 20.35
CA GLY A 47 -19.52 -0.80 21.33
C GLY A 47 -19.85 0.47 22.14
N SER A 48 -19.28 1.62 21.80
CA SER A 48 -19.58 2.88 22.47
C SER A 48 -21.05 3.27 22.29
N GLY A 49 -21.73 3.56 23.39
CA GLY A 49 -23.02 4.25 23.42
C GLY A 49 -22.86 5.74 23.71
N ARG A 50 -23.98 6.46 23.86
CA ARG A 50 -23.99 7.91 24.08
C ARG A 50 -23.12 8.33 25.27
N VAL A 51 -23.19 7.58 26.36
CA VAL A 51 -22.46 7.87 27.60
C VAL A 51 -20.95 7.82 27.38
N VAL A 52 -20.47 6.83 26.62
CA VAL A 52 -19.03 6.68 26.31
C VAL A 52 -18.57 7.79 25.38
N LEU A 53 -19.36 8.12 24.35
CA LEU A 53 -19.08 9.24 23.44
C LEU A 53 -18.95 10.56 24.21
N GLU A 54 -19.94 10.87 25.06
CA GLU A 54 -19.97 12.10 25.84
C GLU A 54 -18.80 12.15 26.84
N ALA A 55 -18.49 11.04 27.51
CA ALA A 55 -17.34 10.94 28.40
C ALA A 55 -16.01 11.19 27.66
N GLU A 56 -15.84 10.62 26.46
CA GLU A 56 -14.61 10.77 25.68
C GLU A 56 -14.42 12.19 25.14
N LEU A 57 -15.50 12.80 24.64
CA LEU A 57 -15.50 14.20 24.20
C LEU A 57 -15.16 15.16 25.35
N ASN A 58 -15.71 14.90 26.53
CA ASN A 58 -15.44 15.69 27.74
C ASN A 58 -14.02 15.50 28.25
N ARG A 59 -13.50 14.26 28.21
CA ARG A 59 -12.14 13.91 28.63
C ARG A 59 -11.10 14.64 27.79
N GLN A 60 -11.29 14.66 26.47
CA GLN A 60 -10.40 15.37 25.54
C GLN A 60 -10.73 16.87 25.42
N LYS A 61 -11.72 17.37 26.17
CA LYS A 61 -12.21 18.75 26.14
C LYS A 61 -12.59 19.23 24.74
N ILE A 62 -13.11 18.34 23.89
CA ILE A 62 -13.49 18.64 22.49
C ILE A 62 -14.81 19.41 22.44
N VAL A 63 -15.73 19.12 23.36
CA VAL A 63 -17.04 19.77 23.45
C VAL A 63 -17.25 20.27 24.88
N PRO A 64 -17.87 21.45 25.09
CA PRO A 64 -18.26 21.90 26.42
C PRO A 64 -19.23 20.92 27.08
N GLN A 65 -19.02 20.64 28.37
CA GLN A 65 -19.95 19.82 29.15
C GLN A 65 -21.30 20.51 29.26
N THR A 66 -22.37 19.85 28.81
CA THR A 66 -23.72 20.44 28.86
C THR A 66 -24.82 19.39 28.92
N ILE A 67 -25.92 19.74 29.60
CA ILE A 67 -27.13 18.92 29.67
C ILE A 67 -27.82 18.77 28.29
N TRP A 68 -27.51 19.65 27.33
CA TRP A 68 -28.16 19.70 26.03
C TRP A 68 -27.68 18.63 25.04
N PHE A 69 -26.55 17.96 25.31
CA PHE A 69 -26.00 16.94 24.42
C PHE A 69 -26.96 15.75 24.24
N GLY A 70 -27.52 15.25 25.35
CA GLY A 70 -28.52 14.18 25.28
C GLY A 70 -29.80 14.59 24.56
N TRP A 71 -30.25 15.84 24.74
CA TRP A 71 -31.42 16.38 24.05
C TRP A 71 -31.20 16.56 22.55
N LEU A 72 -29.99 16.98 22.14
CA LEU A 72 -29.60 17.08 20.73
C LEU A 72 -29.79 15.74 20.02
N LEU A 73 -29.30 14.65 20.60
CA LEU A 73 -29.42 13.31 20.02
C LEU A 73 -30.86 12.76 20.02
N LYS A 74 -31.69 13.17 20.99
CA LYS A 74 -33.11 12.82 21.02
C LYS A 74 -33.93 13.55 19.96
N LEU A 75 -33.65 14.84 19.74
CA LEU A 75 -34.31 15.66 18.73
C LEU A 75 -33.82 15.35 17.30
N HIS A 76 -32.58 14.89 17.19
CA HIS A 76 -31.94 14.48 15.93
C HIS A 76 -31.42 13.04 16.03
N PRO A 77 -32.31 12.02 15.97
CA PRO A 77 -31.92 10.61 16.08
C PRO A 77 -30.91 10.16 15.02
N GLU A 78 -30.83 10.84 13.88
CA GLU A 78 -29.83 10.60 12.85
C GLU A 78 -28.39 10.84 13.35
N LEU A 79 -28.20 11.80 14.26
CA LEU A 79 -26.90 12.12 14.87
C LEU A 79 -26.52 11.10 15.95
N ALA A 80 -27.48 10.32 16.45
CA ALA A 80 -27.24 9.28 17.43
C ALA A 80 -26.70 7.97 16.81
N LYS A 81 -26.68 7.86 15.47
CA LYS A 81 -26.18 6.70 14.72
C LYS A 81 -24.66 6.73 14.51
N PHE A 82 -23.91 7.21 15.49
CA PHE A 82 -22.46 7.29 15.41
C PHE A 82 -21.81 5.90 15.38
N LYS A 83 -20.69 5.80 14.66
CA LYS A 83 -19.92 4.56 14.53
C LYS A 83 -18.59 4.66 15.26
N ALA A 84 -18.13 3.55 15.80
CA ALA A 84 -16.77 3.45 16.33
C ALA A 84 -15.75 3.70 15.22
N GLY A 85 -14.59 4.23 15.58
CA GLY A 85 -13.54 4.59 14.63
C GLY A 85 -12.74 5.81 15.05
N THR A 86 -11.71 6.13 14.27
CA THR A 86 -10.90 7.33 14.48
C THR A 86 -11.28 8.40 13.46
N TYR A 87 -11.62 9.59 13.92
CA TYR A 87 -12.12 10.70 13.12
C TYR A 87 -11.18 11.90 13.20
N ARG A 88 -11.03 12.59 12.07
CA ARG A 88 -10.27 13.84 11.99
C ARG A 88 -11.20 15.01 12.26
N LEU A 89 -11.00 15.68 13.39
CA LEU A 89 -11.73 16.88 13.78
C LEU A 89 -10.90 18.11 13.44
N THR A 90 -11.49 19.06 12.73
CA THR A 90 -10.82 20.29 12.30
C THR A 90 -11.28 21.49 13.14
N PRO A 91 -10.41 22.49 13.38
CA PRO A 91 -10.82 23.73 14.03
C PRO A 91 -12.02 24.38 13.31
N GLY A 92 -12.93 24.97 14.09
CA GLY A 92 -14.14 25.61 13.56
C GLY A 92 -15.27 24.65 13.16
N MET A 93 -15.07 23.33 13.22
CA MET A 93 -16.17 22.36 13.08
C MET A 93 -17.20 22.58 14.20
N THR A 94 -18.49 22.43 13.90
CA THR A 94 -19.57 22.51 14.90
C THR A 94 -19.86 21.14 15.52
N VAL A 95 -20.49 21.12 16.70
CA VAL A 95 -20.96 19.87 17.35
C VAL A 95 -21.82 19.04 16.40
N ARG A 96 -22.74 19.68 15.65
CA ARG A 96 -23.58 19.00 14.66
C ARG A 96 -22.77 18.36 13.54
N GLN A 97 -21.79 19.08 12.99
CA GLN A 97 -20.92 18.55 11.93
C GLN A 97 -20.08 17.37 12.43
N MET A 98 -19.53 17.46 13.64
CA MET A 98 -18.81 16.36 14.28
C MET A 98 -19.71 15.12 14.43
N LEU A 99 -20.92 15.27 15.00
CA LEU A 99 -21.85 14.15 15.15
C LEU A 99 -22.28 13.57 13.79
N THR A 100 -22.41 14.42 12.76
CA THR A 100 -22.70 13.98 11.39
C THR A 100 -21.53 13.18 10.81
N LEU A 101 -20.28 13.60 11.05
CA LEU A 101 -19.07 12.89 10.65
C LEU A 101 -19.02 11.51 11.32
N LEU A 102 -19.22 11.46 12.63
CA LEU A 102 -19.28 10.23 13.41
C LEU A 102 -20.41 9.30 12.95
N ALA A 103 -21.58 9.84 12.60
CA ALA A 103 -22.70 9.07 12.05
C ALA A 103 -22.40 8.50 10.65
N SER A 104 -21.66 9.24 9.83
CA SER A 104 -21.27 8.77 8.51
C SER A 104 -20.31 7.56 8.55
N GLY A 105 -19.47 7.47 9.58
CA GLY A 105 -18.39 6.49 9.64
C GLY A 105 -17.19 6.81 8.76
N LYS A 106 -17.07 8.07 8.29
CA LYS A 106 -15.91 8.53 7.53
C LYS A 106 -14.71 8.72 8.44
N GLU A 107 -14.06 7.60 8.75
CA GLU A 107 -12.83 7.57 9.54
C GLU A 107 -11.67 8.27 8.82
N ALA A 108 -10.72 8.76 9.62
CA ALA A 108 -9.44 9.25 9.14
C ALA A 108 -8.67 8.12 8.44
N GLN A 109 -8.29 8.37 7.20
CA GLN A 109 -7.49 7.45 6.38
C GLN A 109 -6.04 7.91 6.39
N PHE A 110 -5.14 6.95 6.55
CA PHE A 110 -3.69 7.13 6.45
C PHE A 110 -3.20 6.42 5.20
N PRO A 111 -2.40 7.08 4.34
CA PRO A 111 -1.82 6.44 3.17
C PRO A 111 -0.59 5.62 3.56
N MET A 112 -0.50 4.39 3.06
CA MET A 112 0.68 3.55 3.08
C MET A 112 1.12 3.32 1.64
N ARG A 113 2.27 3.86 1.24
CA ARG A 113 2.74 3.75 -0.14
C ARG A 113 3.80 2.66 -0.26
N PHE A 114 3.42 1.56 -0.89
CA PHE A 114 4.37 0.53 -1.28
C PHE A 114 4.84 0.75 -2.72
N VAL A 115 6.15 0.73 -2.93
CA VAL A 115 6.78 1.05 -4.23
C VAL A 115 7.08 -0.22 -5.02
N GLU A 116 6.99 -0.14 -6.34
CA GLU A 116 7.41 -1.19 -7.28
C GLU A 116 8.92 -1.46 -7.15
N GLY A 117 9.35 -2.71 -7.32
CA GLY A 117 10.76 -3.09 -7.28
C GLY A 117 11.39 -3.17 -5.89
N THR A 118 10.62 -2.97 -4.81
CA THR A 118 11.04 -3.21 -3.42
C THR A 118 10.72 -4.66 -3.00
N ARG A 119 11.32 -5.10 -1.89
CA ARG A 119 11.15 -6.46 -1.35
C ARG A 119 10.14 -6.48 -0.21
N MET A 120 9.65 -7.66 0.15
CA MET A 120 8.77 -7.83 1.32
C MET A 120 9.41 -7.28 2.61
N ARG A 121 10.72 -7.47 2.81
CA ARG A 121 11.41 -6.92 4.00
C ARG A 121 11.31 -5.39 4.10
N ASP A 122 11.31 -4.70 2.96
CA ASP A 122 11.21 -3.23 2.92
C ASP A 122 9.78 -2.81 3.28
N TRP A 123 8.77 -3.53 2.79
CA TRP A 123 7.37 -3.31 3.15
C TRP A 123 7.09 -3.57 4.63
N LEU A 124 7.71 -4.60 5.21
CA LEU A 124 7.59 -4.88 6.64
C LEU A 124 8.20 -3.74 7.47
N ALA A 125 9.36 -3.21 7.07
CA ALA A 125 9.95 -2.04 7.71
C ALA A 125 9.04 -0.80 7.62
N GLU A 126 8.42 -0.55 6.46
CA GLU A 126 7.43 0.52 6.29
C GLU A 126 6.20 0.31 7.20
N LEU A 127 5.69 -0.92 7.30
CA LEU A 127 4.57 -1.26 8.19
C LEU A 127 4.91 -1.06 9.66
N ARG A 128 6.14 -1.37 10.08
CA ARG A 128 6.62 -1.14 11.46
C ARG A 128 6.76 0.35 11.77
N ALA A 129 7.17 1.16 10.81
CA ALA A 129 7.32 2.61 10.97
C ALA A 129 5.99 3.38 10.87
N ALA A 130 4.93 2.76 10.34
CA ALA A 130 3.70 3.43 10.04
C ALA A 130 2.86 3.78 11.29
N PRO A 131 2.29 5.01 11.34
CA PRO A 131 1.53 5.46 12.50
C PRO A 131 0.19 4.73 12.59
N TYR A 132 -0.26 4.46 13.81
CA TYR A 132 -1.57 3.88 14.12
C TYR A 132 -1.84 2.49 13.51
N ILE A 133 -0.82 1.77 13.05
CA ILE A 133 -0.95 0.36 12.68
C ILE A 133 -0.94 -0.50 13.94
N LYS A 134 -1.82 -1.51 13.96
CA LYS A 134 -1.76 -2.56 14.97
C LYS A 134 -0.81 -3.66 14.49
N HIS A 135 0.34 -3.77 15.13
CA HIS A 135 1.31 -4.81 14.80
C HIS A 135 0.82 -6.16 15.35
N THR A 136 0.47 -7.08 14.45
CA THR A 136 0.01 -8.43 14.79
C THR A 136 0.98 -9.52 14.35
N LEU A 137 1.91 -9.20 13.45
CA LEU A 137 3.01 -10.08 13.09
C LEU A 137 4.05 -10.14 14.22
N ALA A 138 4.40 -11.37 14.63
CA ALA A 138 5.34 -11.63 15.71
C ALA A 138 6.78 -11.19 15.38
N ASP A 139 7.19 -11.34 14.13
CA ASP A 139 8.48 -10.92 13.59
C ASP A 139 8.33 -10.51 12.12
N ASP A 140 9.45 -10.15 11.49
CA ASP A 140 9.50 -9.72 10.09
C ASP A 140 9.99 -10.83 9.14
N ASN A 141 9.86 -12.10 9.55
CA ASN A 141 10.26 -13.23 8.73
C ASN A 141 9.18 -13.57 7.69
N LEU A 142 9.61 -13.94 6.47
CA LEU A 142 8.69 -14.34 5.40
C LEU A 142 7.80 -15.53 5.79
N ALA A 143 8.31 -16.46 6.60
CA ALA A 143 7.54 -17.60 7.09
C ALA A 143 6.36 -17.18 8.00
N THR A 144 6.54 -16.14 8.81
CA THR A 144 5.50 -15.60 9.69
C THR A 144 4.43 -14.89 8.88
N VAL A 145 4.82 -14.10 7.87
CA VAL A 145 3.89 -13.48 6.92
C VAL A 145 3.09 -14.55 6.17
N ALA A 146 3.78 -15.60 5.70
CA ALA A 146 3.14 -16.71 5.00
C ALA A 146 2.09 -17.39 5.87
N SER A 147 2.46 -17.75 7.11
CA SER A 147 1.55 -18.38 8.08
C SER A 147 0.32 -17.51 8.37
N ALA A 148 0.54 -16.20 8.61
CA ALA A 148 -0.54 -15.26 8.89
C ALA A 148 -1.54 -15.10 7.74
N LEU A 149 -1.11 -15.35 6.50
CA LEU A 149 -1.93 -15.23 5.29
C LEU A 149 -2.38 -16.58 4.72
N GLY A 150 -1.95 -17.71 5.30
CA GLY A 150 -2.23 -19.05 4.78
C GLY A 150 -1.50 -19.37 3.48
N LEU A 151 -0.30 -18.82 3.29
CA LEU A 151 0.55 -19.00 2.11
C LEU A 151 1.74 -19.92 2.41
N GLN A 152 2.39 -20.40 1.35
CA GLN A 152 3.72 -21.00 1.46
C GLN A 152 4.77 -19.89 1.50
N ALA A 153 5.84 -20.06 2.28
CA ALA A 153 6.89 -19.03 2.45
C ALA A 153 7.54 -18.61 1.12
N GLN A 154 7.68 -19.53 0.17
CA GLN A 154 8.20 -19.28 -1.17
C GLN A 154 7.29 -18.40 -2.04
N ASN A 155 6.02 -18.26 -1.68
CA ASN A 155 5.03 -17.46 -2.41
C ASN A 155 4.76 -16.11 -1.73
N VAL A 156 5.70 -15.63 -0.90
CA VAL A 156 5.57 -14.32 -0.25
C VAL A 156 6.22 -13.22 -1.09
N GLU A 157 7.46 -13.41 -1.52
CA GLU A 157 8.14 -12.39 -2.33
C GLU A 157 7.45 -12.23 -3.69
N GLY A 158 7.25 -11.00 -4.14
CA GLY A 158 6.60 -10.67 -5.41
C GLY A 158 5.06 -10.76 -5.43
N TRP A 159 4.44 -11.45 -4.47
CA TRP A 159 2.99 -11.76 -4.48
C TRP A 159 2.10 -10.69 -3.85
N PHE A 160 2.56 -9.43 -3.77
CA PHE A 160 1.81 -8.33 -3.17
C PHE A 160 1.82 -7.13 -4.09
N TRP A 161 0.64 -6.57 -4.37
CA TRP A 161 0.49 -5.54 -5.38
C TRP A 161 1.04 -4.19 -4.87
N PRO A 162 2.08 -3.60 -5.50
CA PRO A 162 2.59 -2.29 -5.11
C PRO A 162 1.58 -1.19 -5.45
N ASP A 163 1.12 -0.48 -4.42
CA ASP A 163 0.22 0.68 -4.56
C ASP A 163 0.20 1.50 -3.25
N THR A 164 -0.58 2.57 -3.24
CA THR A 164 -0.95 3.30 -2.04
C THR A 164 -2.21 2.71 -1.40
N TYR A 165 -2.05 2.09 -0.24
CA TYR A 165 -3.13 1.51 0.55
C TYR A 165 -3.59 2.50 1.62
N SER A 166 -4.87 2.86 1.59
CA SER A 166 -5.48 3.60 2.69
C SER A 166 -5.84 2.65 3.84
N TYR A 167 -5.56 3.06 5.08
CA TYR A 167 -5.94 2.33 6.29
C TYR A 167 -6.47 3.28 7.36
N THR A 168 -7.32 2.76 8.25
CA THR A 168 -7.79 3.49 9.44
C THR A 168 -6.95 3.13 10.65
N ALA A 169 -6.97 3.97 11.68
CA ALA A 169 -6.24 3.69 12.91
C ALA A 169 -6.62 2.32 13.50
N ASN A 170 -5.63 1.65 14.10
CA ASN A 170 -5.73 0.31 14.68
C ASN A 170 -6.00 -0.82 13.65
N THR A 171 -5.88 -0.55 12.35
CA THR A 171 -5.85 -1.59 11.31
C THR A 171 -4.65 -2.50 11.54
N ALA A 172 -4.86 -3.81 11.51
CA ALA A 172 -3.77 -4.78 11.63
C ALA A 172 -2.89 -4.79 10.37
N ASP A 173 -1.57 -4.89 10.55
CA ASP A 173 -0.57 -5.07 9.49
C ASP A 173 -0.96 -6.18 8.49
N VAL A 174 -1.39 -7.34 8.98
CA VAL A 174 -1.83 -8.48 8.17
C VAL A 174 -3.01 -8.13 7.26
N VAL A 175 -3.90 -7.22 7.66
CA VAL A 175 -5.05 -6.81 6.83
C VAL A 175 -4.59 -6.03 5.60
N ILE A 176 -3.57 -5.19 5.73
CA ILE A 176 -3.00 -4.44 4.59
C ILE A 176 -2.34 -5.42 3.62
N LEU A 177 -1.49 -6.31 4.14
CA LEU A 177 -0.82 -7.35 3.36
C LEU A 177 -1.83 -8.26 2.65
N LYS A 178 -2.90 -8.67 3.32
CA LYS A 178 -3.97 -9.49 2.72
C LYS A 178 -4.64 -8.81 1.54
N ARG A 179 -4.95 -7.51 1.65
CA ARG A 179 -5.53 -6.72 0.53
C ARG A 179 -4.57 -6.66 -0.64
N ALA A 180 -3.28 -6.40 -0.37
CA ALA A 180 -2.26 -6.33 -1.41
C ALA A 180 -2.03 -7.67 -2.11
N HIS A 181 -2.05 -8.76 -1.34
CA HIS A 181 -1.94 -10.12 -1.87
C HIS A 181 -3.12 -10.47 -2.78
N GLN A 182 -4.35 -10.30 -2.29
CA GLN A 182 -5.57 -10.59 -3.06
C GLN A 182 -5.61 -9.82 -4.38
N ARG A 183 -5.18 -8.56 -4.36
CA ARG A 183 -5.09 -7.74 -5.57
C ARG A 183 -4.05 -8.29 -6.55
N MET A 184 -2.85 -8.65 -6.08
CA MET A 184 -1.82 -9.26 -6.92
C MET A 184 -2.30 -10.58 -7.53
N THR A 185 -2.85 -11.48 -6.72
CA THR A 185 -3.37 -12.77 -7.20
C THR A 185 -4.41 -12.60 -8.30
N THR A 186 -5.33 -11.64 -8.15
CA THR A 186 -6.37 -11.35 -9.15
C THR A 186 -5.74 -10.85 -10.46
N LEU A 187 -4.79 -9.91 -10.36
CA LEU A 187 -4.11 -9.35 -11.52
C LEU A 187 -3.25 -10.39 -12.25
N VAL A 188 -2.45 -11.16 -11.51
CA VAL A 188 -1.63 -12.25 -12.06
C VAL A 188 -2.50 -13.28 -12.75
N ALA A 189 -3.63 -13.68 -12.16
CA ALA A 189 -4.57 -14.61 -12.80
C ALA A 189 -5.12 -14.06 -14.12
N SER A 190 -5.50 -12.78 -14.15
CA SER A 190 -5.98 -12.12 -15.37
C SER A 190 -4.91 -12.04 -16.45
N VAL A 191 -3.69 -11.63 -16.10
CA VAL A 191 -2.57 -11.52 -17.06
C VAL A 191 -2.14 -12.91 -17.55
N TRP A 192 -2.09 -13.90 -16.65
CA TRP A 192 -1.73 -15.27 -16.99
C TRP A 192 -2.69 -15.91 -18.01
N ALA A 193 -3.98 -15.60 -17.90
CA ALA A 193 -5.00 -16.08 -18.84
C ALA A 193 -4.84 -15.44 -20.23
N GLY A 194 -4.37 -14.19 -20.30
CA GLY A 194 -4.17 -13.45 -21.55
C GLY A 194 -2.77 -13.53 -22.15
N LYS A 195 -1.79 -14.16 -21.48
CA LYS A 195 -0.38 -14.16 -21.90
C LYS A 195 -0.16 -14.69 -23.31
N ALA A 196 0.91 -14.23 -23.96
CA ALA A 196 1.31 -14.73 -25.27
C ALA A 196 1.57 -16.24 -25.27
N GLU A 197 1.30 -16.88 -26.41
CA GLU A 197 1.54 -18.32 -26.59
C GLU A 197 3.05 -18.66 -26.64
N GLY A 198 3.40 -19.89 -26.26
CA GLY A 198 4.78 -20.40 -26.38
C GLY A 198 5.79 -19.75 -25.41
N LEU A 199 5.31 -19.14 -24.33
CA LEU A 199 6.17 -18.66 -23.24
C LEU A 199 6.68 -19.85 -22.40
N PRO A 200 7.97 -19.88 -22.01
CA PRO A 200 8.58 -20.99 -21.29
C PRO A 200 8.29 -20.97 -19.78
N TYR A 201 7.06 -20.62 -19.39
CA TYR A 201 6.61 -20.57 -17.99
C TYR A 201 5.79 -21.81 -17.65
N LYS A 202 6.07 -22.43 -16.51
CA LYS A 202 5.32 -23.60 -16.02
C LYS A 202 4.05 -23.17 -15.31
N ASP A 203 4.10 -22.07 -14.57
CA ASP A 203 3.01 -21.58 -13.74
C ASP A 203 3.04 -20.04 -13.56
N GLN A 204 2.09 -19.52 -12.77
CA GLN A 204 2.00 -18.09 -12.47
C GLN A 204 3.20 -17.56 -11.68
N ASN A 205 3.85 -18.40 -10.88
CA ASN A 205 5.03 -18.00 -10.11
C ASN A 205 6.22 -17.74 -11.05
N ASP A 206 6.37 -18.53 -12.11
CA ASP A 206 7.36 -18.30 -13.16
C ASP A 206 7.15 -16.95 -13.88
N LEU A 207 5.90 -16.63 -14.24
CA LEU A 207 5.55 -15.33 -14.84
C LEU A 207 5.92 -14.18 -13.89
N LEU A 208 5.54 -14.30 -12.62
CA LEU A 208 5.80 -13.26 -11.62
C LEU A 208 7.29 -13.13 -11.29
N THR A 209 8.03 -14.24 -11.31
CA THR A 209 9.48 -14.28 -11.14
C THR A 209 10.16 -13.52 -12.27
N MET A 210 9.79 -13.82 -13.52
CA MET A 210 10.29 -13.09 -14.68
C MET A 210 9.96 -11.59 -14.60
N ALA A 211 8.72 -11.24 -14.21
CA ALA A 211 8.31 -9.85 -14.03
C ALA A 211 9.18 -9.14 -12.98
N SER A 212 9.52 -9.79 -11.86
CA SER A 212 10.38 -9.20 -10.83
C SER A 212 11.83 -9.00 -11.29
N ILE A 213 12.35 -9.87 -12.15
CA ILE A 213 13.68 -9.72 -12.77
C ILE A 213 13.67 -8.51 -13.70
N ILE A 214 12.66 -8.42 -14.57
CA ILE A 214 12.50 -7.29 -15.51
C ILE A 214 12.37 -5.96 -14.76
N GLU A 215 11.60 -5.92 -13.66
CA GLU A 215 11.42 -4.74 -12.81
C GLU A 215 12.76 -4.21 -12.28
N LYS A 216 13.64 -5.11 -11.83
CA LYS A 216 14.95 -4.72 -11.28
C LYS A 216 15.98 -4.37 -12.36
N GLU A 217 15.78 -4.78 -13.60
CA GLU A 217 16.75 -4.61 -14.68
C GLU A 217 16.63 -3.26 -15.38
N THR A 218 15.41 -2.77 -15.63
CA THR A 218 15.23 -1.53 -16.41
C THR A 218 14.16 -0.59 -15.86
N ALA A 219 14.57 0.67 -15.73
CA ALA A 219 13.67 1.78 -15.48
C ALA A 219 13.08 2.37 -16.78
N VAL A 220 13.66 2.06 -17.95
CA VAL A 220 13.25 2.63 -19.25
C VAL A 220 12.03 1.88 -19.76
N HIS A 221 10.88 2.57 -19.77
CA HIS A 221 9.59 1.99 -20.10
C HIS A 221 9.57 1.35 -21.51
N GLU A 222 10.16 2.01 -22.50
CA GLU A 222 10.13 1.60 -23.91
C GLU A 222 10.99 0.36 -24.19
N GLU A 223 11.99 0.09 -23.36
CA GLU A 223 12.90 -1.04 -23.53
C GLU A 223 12.47 -2.29 -22.77
N ARG A 224 11.53 -2.14 -21.84
CA ARG A 224 11.12 -3.22 -20.93
C ARG A 224 10.64 -4.49 -21.65
N SER A 225 9.89 -4.34 -22.74
CA SER A 225 9.45 -5.48 -23.56
C SER A 225 10.58 -6.15 -24.35
N LYS A 226 11.66 -5.42 -24.69
CA LYS A 226 12.87 -5.95 -25.32
C LYS A 226 13.76 -6.67 -24.30
N VAL A 227 13.90 -6.11 -23.10
CA VAL A 227 14.59 -6.77 -21.97
C VAL A 227 13.89 -8.09 -21.64
N ALA A 228 12.56 -8.07 -21.55
CA ALA A 228 11.75 -9.29 -21.38
C ALA A 228 12.03 -10.31 -22.49
N SER A 229 12.07 -9.88 -23.76
CA SER A 229 12.41 -10.75 -24.89
C SER A 229 13.77 -11.42 -24.70
N VAL A 230 14.79 -10.71 -24.25
CA VAL A 230 16.13 -11.28 -24.04
C VAL A 230 16.08 -12.39 -23.00
N PHE A 231 15.50 -12.14 -21.83
CA PHE A 231 15.44 -13.15 -20.76
C PHE A 231 14.61 -14.37 -21.16
N ILE A 232 13.50 -14.16 -21.86
CA ILE A 232 12.62 -15.24 -22.32
C ILE A 232 13.31 -16.08 -23.41
N ASN A 233 14.03 -15.45 -24.33
CA ASN A 233 14.81 -16.16 -25.35
C ASN A 233 15.96 -16.97 -24.74
N ARG A 234 16.66 -16.40 -23.75
CA ARG A 234 17.69 -17.14 -22.97
C ARG A 234 17.09 -18.34 -22.28
N LEU A 235 15.98 -18.16 -21.57
CA LEU A 235 15.29 -19.23 -20.87
C LEU A 235 14.86 -20.35 -21.82
N ARG A 236 14.29 -20.00 -22.98
CA ARG A 236 13.87 -20.96 -24.02
C ARG A 236 15.05 -21.75 -24.60
N SER A 237 16.21 -21.12 -24.75
CA SER A 237 17.42 -21.74 -25.30
C SER A 237 18.28 -22.48 -24.27
N GLY A 238 17.86 -22.51 -22.99
CA GLY A 238 18.67 -23.09 -21.90
C GLY A 238 19.90 -22.25 -21.54
N MET A 239 19.99 -21.01 -22.02
CA MET A 239 21.04 -20.07 -21.63
C MET A 239 20.73 -19.52 -20.24
N ARG A 240 21.78 -19.42 -19.40
CA ARG A 240 21.67 -18.79 -18.07
C ARG A 240 21.21 -17.33 -18.21
N LEU A 241 20.36 -16.87 -17.27
CA LEU A 241 19.81 -15.51 -17.34
C LEU A 241 20.87 -14.44 -17.06
N GLN A 242 21.79 -14.69 -16.13
CA GLN A 242 22.93 -13.81 -15.80
C GLN A 242 22.53 -12.35 -15.54
N THR A 243 21.71 -12.15 -14.50
CA THR A 243 21.20 -10.82 -14.10
C THR A 243 21.62 -10.53 -12.65
N ASP A 244 22.30 -9.40 -12.45
CA ASP A 244 22.90 -8.98 -11.18
C ASP A 244 21.87 -8.87 -10.03
N PRO A 245 20.65 -8.31 -10.24
CA PRO A 245 19.59 -8.29 -9.22
C PRO A 245 19.31 -9.64 -8.53
N THR A 246 19.41 -10.75 -9.27
CA THR A 246 19.17 -12.08 -8.70
C THR A 246 20.29 -12.53 -7.77
N VAL A 247 21.54 -12.14 -8.07
CA VAL A 247 22.69 -12.37 -7.19
C VAL A 247 22.56 -11.54 -5.92
N ILE A 248 22.21 -10.26 -6.06
CA ILE A 248 21.98 -9.35 -4.92
C ILE A 248 20.84 -9.85 -4.04
N TYR A 249 19.81 -10.46 -4.61
CA TYR A 249 18.75 -11.11 -3.83
C TYR A 249 19.27 -12.34 -3.09
N GLY A 250 20.00 -13.23 -3.77
CA GLY A 250 20.56 -14.44 -3.18
C GLY A 250 21.62 -14.20 -2.09
N LEU A 251 22.33 -13.06 -2.12
CA LEU A 251 23.26 -12.67 -1.05
C LEU A 251 22.55 -12.20 0.22
N GLY A 252 21.30 -11.73 0.13
CA GLY A 252 20.55 -11.21 1.27
C GLY A 252 21.30 -10.07 1.98
N ASP A 253 21.57 -10.25 3.27
CA ASP A 253 22.27 -9.27 4.12
C ASP A 253 23.80 -9.25 3.88
N GLY A 254 24.33 -10.21 3.12
CA GLY A 254 25.74 -10.22 2.71
C GLY A 254 26.08 -9.19 1.63
N TYR A 255 25.08 -8.55 1.01
CA TYR A 255 25.31 -7.53 0.00
C TYR A 255 25.70 -6.18 0.63
N THR A 256 26.91 -5.71 0.34
CA THR A 256 27.49 -4.48 0.91
C THR A 256 27.32 -3.25 0.03
N GLY A 257 26.50 -3.32 -1.02
CA GLY A 257 26.28 -2.23 -1.98
C GLY A 257 27.16 -2.29 -3.23
N THR A 258 28.12 -3.20 -3.30
CA THR A 258 28.95 -3.45 -4.49
C THR A 258 29.01 -4.93 -4.78
N LEU A 259 28.79 -5.31 -6.04
CA LEU A 259 28.89 -6.70 -6.48
C LEU A 259 30.32 -7.02 -6.89
N THR A 260 30.92 -8.02 -6.26
CA THR A 260 32.26 -8.49 -6.60
C THR A 260 32.20 -9.69 -7.55
N ARG A 261 33.34 -9.98 -8.20
CA ARG A 261 33.45 -11.20 -9.03
C ARG A 261 33.18 -12.48 -8.23
N ARG A 262 33.62 -12.52 -6.97
CA ARG A 262 33.37 -13.65 -6.07
C ARG A 262 31.88 -13.86 -5.85
N ASP A 263 31.10 -12.78 -5.73
CA ASP A 263 29.65 -12.88 -5.55
C ASP A 263 28.97 -13.50 -6.76
N LEU A 264 29.39 -13.11 -7.97
CA LEU A 264 28.90 -13.68 -9.23
C LEU A 264 29.20 -15.18 -9.36
N GLU A 265 30.35 -15.62 -8.85
CA GLU A 265 30.80 -17.02 -8.93
C GLU A 265 30.28 -17.88 -7.76
N THR A 266 29.81 -17.27 -6.67
CA THR A 266 29.34 -17.99 -5.47
C THR A 266 27.94 -18.58 -5.72
N PRO A 267 27.77 -19.91 -5.66
CA PRO A 267 26.47 -20.53 -5.91
C PRO A 267 25.45 -20.19 -4.81
N THR A 268 24.28 -19.71 -5.23
CA THR A 268 23.08 -19.60 -4.39
C THR A 268 21.88 -20.07 -5.19
N ALA A 269 20.76 -20.36 -4.52
CA ALA A 269 19.54 -20.77 -5.22
C ALA A 269 19.01 -19.69 -6.18
N TYR A 270 19.37 -18.41 -5.98
CA TYR A 270 18.93 -17.30 -6.82
C TYR A 270 20.01 -16.81 -7.81
N ASN A 271 21.27 -17.24 -7.69
CA ASN A 271 22.34 -16.72 -8.53
C ASN A 271 22.26 -17.29 -9.97
N THR A 272 21.63 -16.53 -10.86
CA THR A 272 21.45 -16.86 -12.29
C THR A 272 22.73 -16.87 -13.13
N TYR A 273 23.90 -16.58 -12.56
CA TYR A 273 25.20 -16.87 -13.18
C TYR A 273 25.62 -18.33 -12.99
N THR A 274 25.15 -18.97 -11.92
CA THR A 274 25.51 -20.34 -11.56
C THR A 274 24.41 -21.34 -11.92
N ILE A 275 23.15 -21.01 -11.62
CA ILE A 275 22.00 -21.86 -11.93
C ILE A 275 21.59 -21.77 -13.40
N ALA A 276 20.94 -22.82 -13.90
CA ALA A 276 20.28 -22.82 -15.20
C ALA A 276 18.78 -22.53 -15.02
N GLY A 277 18.20 -21.71 -15.90
CA GLY A 277 16.79 -21.33 -15.85
C GLY A 277 16.47 -20.21 -14.86
N MET A 278 15.24 -20.23 -14.34
CA MET A 278 14.72 -19.22 -13.41
C MET A 278 15.13 -19.52 -11.96
N PRO A 279 15.27 -18.49 -11.11
CA PRO A 279 15.37 -18.69 -9.67
C PRO A 279 14.06 -19.27 -9.09
N PRO A 280 14.05 -19.77 -7.83
CA PRO A 280 12.88 -20.41 -7.23
C PRO A 280 11.64 -19.51 -7.09
N GLY A 281 11.81 -18.19 -7.11
CA GLY A 281 10.71 -17.25 -6.97
C GLY A 281 11.13 -15.82 -7.29
N PRO A 282 10.21 -14.86 -7.11
CA PRO A 282 10.46 -13.45 -7.36
C PRO A 282 11.54 -12.85 -6.46
N ILE A 283 12.14 -11.75 -6.91
CA ILE A 283 13.20 -11.02 -6.18
C ILE A 283 12.78 -9.62 -5.70
N ALA A 284 11.55 -9.22 -6.02
CA ALA A 284 10.92 -7.94 -5.68
C ALA A 284 9.42 -7.97 -6.05
N MET A 285 8.66 -6.96 -5.61
CA MET A 285 7.27 -6.70 -6.00
C MET A 285 7.21 -6.03 -7.38
N PRO A 286 6.81 -6.72 -8.47
CA PRO A 286 6.79 -6.12 -9.80
C PRO A 286 5.59 -5.19 -9.98
N GLY A 287 5.78 -4.16 -10.81
CA GLY A 287 4.73 -3.28 -11.27
C GLY A 287 3.90 -3.85 -12.42
N LYS A 288 2.87 -3.09 -12.81
CA LYS A 288 2.00 -3.46 -13.96
C LYS A 288 2.83 -3.65 -15.23
N ALA A 289 3.72 -2.70 -15.52
CA ALA A 289 4.47 -2.68 -16.77
C ALA A 289 5.41 -3.89 -16.91
N SER A 290 6.03 -4.32 -15.82
CA SER A 290 6.90 -5.51 -15.80
C SER A 290 6.11 -6.80 -15.90
N LEU A 291 4.95 -6.87 -15.25
CA LEU A 291 4.04 -8.01 -15.39
C LEU A 291 3.52 -8.16 -16.82
N GLU A 292 3.12 -7.06 -17.46
CA GLU A 292 2.70 -7.04 -18.87
C GLU A 292 3.85 -7.39 -19.81
N ALA A 293 5.06 -6.85 -19.58
CA ALA A 293 6.22 -7.17 -20.41
C ALA A 293 6.63 -8.65 -20.33
N ALA A 294 6.48 -9.28 -19.16
CA ALA A 294 6.70 -10.71 -18.98
C ALA A 294 5.64 -11.54 -19.74
N ALA A 295 4.38 -11.12 -19.72
CA ALA A 295 3.29 -11.82 -20.40
C ALA A 295 3.22 -11.56 -21.92
N HIS A 296 3.70 -10.41 -22.36
CA HIS A 296 3.64 -9.94 -23.75
C HIS A 296 4.98 -9.32 -24.18
N PRO A 297 6.06 -10.11 -24.24
CA PRO A 297 7.37 -9.60 -24.65
C PRO A 297 7.38 -9.20 -26.12
N SER A 298 8.33 -8.33 -26.50
CA SER A 298 8.62 -8.08 -27.90
C SER A 298 9.07 -9.37 -28.59
N LYS A 299 8.64 -9.60 -29.83
CA LYS A 299 9.12 -10.74 -30.64
C LYS A 299 10.43 -10.37 -31.30
N THR A 300 11.55 -10.75 -30.70
CA THR A 300 12.90 -10.47 -31.21
C THR A 300 13.80 -11.69 -31.04
N ASP A 301 14.95 -11.69 -31.72
CA ASP A 301 16.00 -12.71 -31.55
C ASP A 301 17.12 -12.24 -30.61
N PHE A 302 16.88 -11.19 -29.82
CA PHE A 302 17.91 -10.67 -28.93
C PHE A 302 18.24 -11.66 -27.82
N LEU A 303 19.53 -11.78 -27.54
CA LEU A 303 20.10 -12.64 -26.49
C LEU A 303 20.99 -11.87 -25.52
N TYR A 304 21.36 -10.63 -25.83
CA TYR A 304 22.21 -9.81 -24.98
C TYR A 304 21.77 -8.36 -25.04
N PHE A 305 21.95 -7.65 -23.94
CA PHE A 305 21.85 -6.19 -23.89
C PHE A 305 23.02 -5.64 -23.08
N VAL A 306 23.40 -4.40 -23.35
CA VAL A 306 24.40 -3.63 -22.59
C VAL A 306 23.99 -2.17 -22.62
N ALA A 307 24.27 -1.44 -21.54
CA ALA A 307 24.03 0.00 -21.49
C ALA A 307 24.69 0.70 -22.69
N ASP A 308 24.00 1.66 -23.31
CA ASP A 308 24.50 2.43 -24.46
C ASP A 308 25.33 3.67 -24.05
N GLY A 309 25.27 4.06 -22.78
CA GLY A 309 25.95 5.24 -22.24
C GLY A 309 25.14 6.54 -22.32
N GLN A 310 23.97 6.52 -22.97
CA GLN A 310 23.04 7.63 -23.13
C GLN A 310 21.79 7.50 -22.25
N GLY A 311 21.58 6.32 -21.66
CA GLY A 311 20.49 6.05 -20.71
C GLY A 311 19.61 4.86 -21.10
N GLY A 312 19.88 4.21 -22.24
CA GLY A 312 19.19 3.00 -22.70
C GLY A 312 20.14 1.83 -22.88
N HIS A 313 19.75 0.89 -23.74
CA HIS A 313 20.48 -0.35 -23.99
C HIS A 313 20.64 -0.65 -25.49
N THR A 314 21.84 -1.12 -25.84
CA THR A 314 22.10 -1.76 -27.13
C THR A 314 21.77 -3.25 -27.04
N PHE A 315 20.80 -3.70 -27.83
CA PHE A 315 20.37 -5.10 -27.91
C PHE A 315 21.09 -5.82 -29.06
N THR A 316 21.54 -7.06 -28.82
CA THR A 316 22.26 -7.86 -29.82
C THR A 316 21.84 -9.33 -29.79
N THR A 317 21.98 -10.01 -30.93
CA THR A 317 21.55 -11.41 -31.12
C THR A 317 22.68 -12.42 -30.88
N ASN A 318 23.94 -11.96 -30.77
CA ASN A 318 25.10 -12.84 -30.65
C ASN A 318 26.22 -12.21 -29.81
N LEU A 319 27.07 -13.08 -29.25
CA LEU A 319 28.15 -12.68 -28.32
C LEU A 319 29.20 -11.78 -28.96
N ALA A 320 29.56 -11.99 -30.23
CA ALA A 320 30.55 -11.15 -30.92
C ALA A 320 30.07 -9.70 -31.05
N SER A 321 28.79 -9.51 -31.37
CA SER A 321 28.18 -8.18 -31.46
C SER A 321 28.00 -7.56 -30.08
N HIS A 322 27.63 -8.34 -29.08
CA HIS A 322 27.59 -7.89 -27.68
C HIS A 322 28.96 -7.38 -27.21
N ASN A 323 30.03 -8.14 -27.44
CA ASN A 323 31.38 -7.75 -27.04
C ASN A 323 31.84 -6.45 -27.72
N ARG A 324 31.46 -6.22 -28.99
CA ARG A 324 31.71 -4.94 -29.67
C ARG A 324 30.95 -3.79 -29.00
N ALA A 325 29.68 -3.98 -28.67
CA ALA A 325 28.87 -2.98 -27.97
C ALA A 325 29.45 -2.67 -26.57
N VAL A 326 29.92 -3.68 -25.84
CA VAL A 326 30.60 -3.51 -24.54
C VAL A 326 31.86 -2.66 -24.68
N GLN A 327 32.68 -2.89 -25.71
CA GLN A 327 33.88 -2.08 -25.93
C GLN A 327 33.53 -0.63 -26.25
N ALA A 328 32.53 -0.39 -27.11
CA ALA A 328 32.05 0.95 -27.43
C ALA A 328 31.56 1.70 -26.17
N TRP A 329 30.76 1.03 -25.32
CA TRP A 329 30.31 1.60 -24.06
C TRP A 329 31.47 1.93 -23.11
N ARG A 330 32.47 1.03 -22.98
CA ARG A 330 33.65 1.28 -22.14
C ARG A 330 34.46 2.48 -22.63
N GLN A 331 34.59 2.67 -23.94
CA GLN A 331 35.28 3.83 -24.52
C GLN A 331 34.52 5.12 -24.21
N ALA A 332 33.21 5.17 -24.51
CA ALA A 332 32.37 6.33 -24.22
C ALA A 332 32.37 6.72 -22.73
N ARG A 333 32.36 5.72 -21.83
CA ARG A 333 32.43 5.96 -20.39
C ARG A 333 33.78 6.53 -19.94
N LYS A 334 34.89 6.10 -20.55
CA LYS A 334 36.22 6.66 -20.25
C LYS A 334 36.32 8.11 -20.69
N GLU A 335 35.82 8.43 -21.89
CA GLU A 335 35.81 9.80 -22.42
C GLU A 335 34.98 10.74 -21.55
N LYS A 336 33.79 10.29 -21.12
CA LYS A 336 32.93 11.07 -20.22
C LYS A 336 33.54 11.31 -18.83
N ASN A 337 34.27 10.34 -18.29
CA ASN A 337 34.93 10.47 -16.99
C ASN A 337 36.23 11.31 -17.05
N ALA A 338 36.76 11.55 -18.25
CA ALA A 338 37.95 12.36 -18.46
C ALA A 338 37.63 13.85 -18.70
N GLN A 339 36.35 14.19 -18.90
CA GLN A 339 35.82 15.56 -18.99
C GLN A 339 35.38 16.06 -17.62
#